data_AF-A0A914ERX7-F1
#
_entry.id   AF-A0A914ERX7-F1
#
_cell.length_a   1.000
_cell.length_b   1.000
_cell.length_c   1.000
_cell.angle_alpha   90.00
_cell.angle_beta   90.00
_cell.angle_gamma   90.00
#
_symmetry.space_group_name_H-M   'P 1'
#
loop_
_entity.id
_entity.type
_entity.pdbx_description
1 polymer ?
#
loop_
_entity_poly.entity_id
_entity_poly.type
_entity_poly.pdbx_seq_one_letter_code
_entity_poly.pdbx_strand_id
1 'polypeptide(L)'
;MGLVFMAPLQYNWIKLLNRIRGSGFNVGLKRMLVDQIFGAPIFTSYFFVMMGLLEGLKLNKSISRAKNVVGPVLLTNYKIWPIVQLVNLSLVPLHFRLVVLQTVALFWNMYISYMNSTANHVQEK
;
A
#
# COMPACT_ATOMS: atom_id res chain seq x y z
N MET A 1 10.55 10.51 6.30
CA MET A 1 10.67 10.03 4.89
C MET A 1 9.32 9.98 4.17
N GLY A 2 8.29 9.34 4.75
CA GLY A 2 6.93 9.32 4.16
C GLY A 2 6.32 10.71 3.96
N LEU A 3 6.46 11.62 4.93
CA LEU A 3 5.84 12.96 4.84
C LEU A 3 6.49 13.90 3.81
N VAL A 4 7.78 13.75 3.48
CA VAL A 4 8.49 14.70 2.60
C VAL A 4 8.45 14.27 1.14
N PHE A 5 8.57 12.97 0.86
CA PHE A 5 8.61 12.47 -0.52
C PHE A 5 7.35 11.70 -0.92
N MET A 6 6.75 10.92 -0.03
CA MET A 6 5.52 10.21 -0.37
C MET A 6 4.31 11.14 -0.34
N ALA A 7 4.23 12.14 0.56
CA ALA A 7 3.07 13.02 0.64
C ALA A 7 2.81 13.82 -0.67
N PRO A 8 3.81 14.43 -1.34
CA PRO A 8 3.58 15.09 -2.63
C PRO A 8 3.18 14.10 -3.74
N LEU A 9 3.80 12.92 -3.77
CA LEU A 9 3.49 11.88 -4.76
C LEU A 9 2.05 11.36 -4.59
N GLN A 10 1.68 11.08 -3.34
CA GLN A 10 0.36 10.57 -2.96
C GLN A 10 -0.72 11.64 -3.15
N TYR A 11 -0.42 12.90 -2.85
CA TYR A 11 -1.30 14.03 -3.15
C TYR A 11 -1.59 14.16 -4.65
N ASN A 12 -0.55 14.11 -5.48
CA ASN A 12 -0.71 14.17 -6.94
C ASN A 12 -1.49 12.96 -7.48
N TRP A 13 -1.29 11.78 -6.89
CA TRP A 13 -2.04 10.57 -7.23
C TRP A 13 -3.53 10.68 -6.87
N ILE A 14 -3.85 11.17 -5.67
CA ILE A 14 -5.23 11.42 -5.24
C ILE A 14 -5.89 12.45 -6.16
N LYS A 15 -5.16 13.50 -6.58
CA LYS A 15 -5.65 14.48 -7.56
C LYS A 15 -5.95 13.84 -8.91
N LEU A 16 -5.15 12.87 -9.36
CA LEU A 16 -5.39 12.10 -10.57
C LEU A 16 -6.62 11.19 -10.43
N LEU A 17 -6.74 10.45 -9.32
CA LEU A 17 -7.90 9.61 -9.02
C LEU A 17 -9.21 10.42 -8.93
N ASN A 18 -9.13 11.66 -8.44
CA ASN A 18 -10.26 12.57 -8.38
C ASN A 18 -10.75 13.05 -9.76
N ARG A 19 -9.96 12.87 -10.83
CA ARG A 19 -10.43 13.10 -12.20
C ARG A 19 -11.47 12.07 -12.65
N ILE A 20 -11.53 10.91 -11.99
CA ILE A 20 -12.60 9.92 -12.20
C ILE A 20 -13.89 10.51 -11.60
N ARG A 21 -14.74 11.08 -12.47
CA ARG A 21 -15.99 11.75 -12.11
C ARG A 21 -17.18 10.78 -12.02
N GLY A 22 -18.14 11.11 -11.17
CA GLY A 22 -19.45 10.46 -11.02
C GLY A 22 -19.90 10.46 -9.54
N SER A 23 -20.99 9.75 -9.24
CA SER A 23 -21.56 9.65 -7.88
C SER A 23 -21.83 8.20 -7.48
N GLY A 24 -21.87 7.94 -6.17
CA GLY A 24 -22.24 6.65 -5.60
C GLY A 24 -21.13 5.58 -5.60
N PHE A 25 -21.55 4.35 -5.29
CA PHE A 25 -20.67 3.19 -5.05
C PHE A 25 -19.74 2.87 -6.24
N ASN A 26 -20.23 3.02 -7.47
CA ASN A 26 -19.48 2.68 -8.69
C ASN A 26 -18.21 3.53 -8.89
N VAL A 27 -18.21 4.78 -8.42
CA VAL A 27 -17.03 5.65 -8.52
C VAL A 27 -16.00 5.30 -7.45
N GLY A 28 -16.45 4.98 -6.24
CA GLY A 28 -15.57 4.49 -5.17
C GLY A 28 -14.84 3.21 -5.60
N LEU A 29 -15.59 2.26 -6.18
CA LEU A 29 -15.02 1.01 -6.69
C LEU A 29 -14.00 1.24 -7.82
N LYS A 30 -14.33 2.10 -8.80
CA LYS A 30 -13.40 2.43 -9.90
C LYS A 30 -12.11 3.07 -9.41
N ARG A 31 -12.20 4.03 -8.49
CA ARG A 31 -11.02 4.69 -7.89
C ARG A 31 -10.17 3.68 -7.12
N MET A 32 -10.80 2.80 -6.35
CA MET A 32 -10.13 1.72 -5.63
C MET A 32 -9.40 0.77 -6.57
N LEU A 33 -10.05 0.33 -7.66
CA LEU A 33 -9.41 -0.57 -8.63
C LEU A 33 -8.21 0.09 -9.31
N VAL A 34 -8.32 1.36 -9.71
CA VAL A 34 -7.20 2.10 -10.29
C VAL A 34 -6.06 2.27 -9.28
N ASP A 35 -6.38 2.56 -8.02
CA ASP A 35 -5.40 2.66 -6.95
C ASP A 35 -4.69 1.31 -6.71
N GLN A 36 -5.44 0.21 -6.68
CA GLN A 36 -4.89 -1.14 -6.49
C GLN A 36 -4.00 -1.56 -7.66
N ILE A 37 -4.41 -1.33 -8.91
CA ILE A 37 -3.65 -1.80 -10.09
C ILE A 37 -2.36 -0.98 -10.31
N PHE A 38 -2.39 0.32 -10.03
CA PHE A 38 -1.30 1.23 -10.38
C PHE A 38 -0.65 1.85 -9.15
N GLY A 39 -1.45 2.41 -8.23
CA GLY A 39 -0.96 3.07 -7.03
C GLY A 39 -0.21 2.11 -6.13
N ALA A 40 -0.86 1.03 -5.70
CA ALA A 40 -0.31 0.05 -4.77
C ALA A 40 1.06 -0.50 -5.20
N PRO A 41 1.29 -0.97 -6.44
CA PRO A 41 2.62 -1.45 -6.85
C PRO A 41 3.68 -0.34 -6.89
N ILE A 42 3.33 0.86 -7.35
CA ILE A 42 4.28 1.98 -7.42
C ILE A 42 4.69 2.43 -6.01
N PHE A 43 3.72 2.68 -5.13
CA PHE A 43 3.98 3.14 -3.77
C PHE A 43 4.69 2.09 -2.93
N THR A 44 4.30 0.81 -3.06
CA THR A 44 4.92 -0.30 -2.30
C THR A 44 6.36 -0.53 -2.75
N SER A 45 6.63 -0.48 -4.06
CA SER A 45 8.00 -0.59 -4.59
C SER A 45 8.88 0.57 -4.12
N TYR A 46 8.37 1.79 -4.22
CA TYR A 46 9.10 2.97 -3.76
C TYR A 46 9.39 2.92 -2.25
N PHE A 47 8.40 2.48 -1.45
CA PHE A 47 8.56 2.31 -0.01
C PHE A 47 9.72 1.38 0.34
N PHE A 48 9.73 0.15 -0.20
CA PHE A 48 10.76 -0.83 0.14
C PHE A 48 12.15 -0.46 -0.42
N VAL A 49 12.23 0.16 -1.60
CA VAL A 49 13.51 0.65 -2.13
C VAL A 49 14.09 1.75 -1.23
N MET A 50 13.25 2.71 -0.84
CA MET A 50 13.69 3.79 0.05
C MET A 50 14.08 3.24 1.43
N MET A 51 13.32 2.28 1.96
CA MET A 51 13.64 1.63 3.23
C MET A 51 15.02 0.97 3.20
N GLY A 52 15.36 0.25 2.13
CA GLY A 52 16.70 -0.33 1.96
C GLY A 52 17.81 0.71 1.87
N LEU A 53 17.57 1.84 1.18
CA LEU A 53 18.55 2.94 1.13
C LEU A 53 18.80 3.56 2.51
N LEU A 54 17.76 3.71 3.32
CA LEU A 54 17.84 4.24 4.69
C LEU A 54 18.56 3.28 5.64
N GLU A 55 18.44 1.97 5.41
CA GLU A 55 19.20 0.95 6.11
C GLU A 55 20.68 0.89 5.64
N GLY A 56 21.11 1.80 4.76
CA GLY A 56 22.49 1.92 4.30
C GLY A 56 22.86 1.00 3.13
N LEU A 57 21.89 0.32 2.51
CA LEU A 57 22.14 -0.51 1.34
C LEU A 57 22.40 0.36 0.09
N LYS A 58 23.25 -0.14 -0.81
CA LYS A 58 23.40 0.45 -2.16
C LYS A 58 22.10 0.28 -2.95
N LEU A 59 21.78 1.24 -3.82
CA LEU A 59 20.57 1.24 -4.66
C LEU A 59 20.27 -0.13 -5.31
N ASN A 60 21.25 -0.76 -5.94
CA ASN A 60 21.07 -2.07 -6.60
C ASN A 60 20.64 -3.18 -5.60
N LYS A 61 21.19 -3.17 -4.39
CA LYS A 61 20.80 -4.10 -3.32
C LYS A 61 19.40 -3.78 -2.79
N SER A 62 19.06 -2.50 -2.61
CA SER A 62 17.71 -2.09 -2.20
C SER A 62 16.65 -2.49 -3.23
N ILE A 63 16.93 -2.35 -4.52
CA ILE A 63 16.03 -2.79 -5.61
C ILE A 63 15.89 -4.32 -5.60
N SER A 64 16.99 -5.06 -5.48
CA SER A 64 16.95 -6.53 -5.43
C SER A 64 16.13 -7.03 -4.24
N ARG A 65 16.31 -6.42 -3.06
CA ARG A 65 15.50 -6.72 -1.88
C ARG A 65 14.04 -6.39 -2.09
N ALA A 66 13.75 -5.19 -2.60
CA ALA A 66 12.38 -4.76 -2.87
C ALA A 66 11.68 -5.75 -3.82
N LYS A 67 12.34 -6.23 -4.88
CA LYS A 67 11.74 -7.24 -5.78
C LYS A 67 11.30 -8.51 -5.05
N ASN A 68 12.08 -8.98 -4.06
CA ASN A 68 11.77 -10.20 -3.30
C ASN A 68 10.60 -10.00 -2.31
N VAL A 69 10.40 -8.79 -1.80
CA VAL A 69 9.36 -8.48 -0.79
C VAL A 69 8.09 -7.93 -1.40
N VAL A 70 8.20 -7.11 -2.44
CA VAL A 70 7.07 -6.40 -3.07
C VAL A 70 6.07 -7.39 -3.68
N GLY A 71 6.53 -8.46 -4.34
CA GLY A 71 5.64 -9.46 -4.94
C GLY A 71 4.72 -10.13 -3.91
N PRO A 72 5.25 -10.78 -2.86
CA PRO A 72 4.46 -11.36 -1.79
C PRO A 72 3.57 -10.34 -1.07
N VAL A 73 4.07 -9.13 -0.80
CA VAL A 73 3.29 -8.07 -0.15
C VAL A 73 2.12 -7.62 -1.02
N LEU A 74 2.32 -7.41 -2.33
CA LEU A 74 1.25 -7.04 -3.25
C LEU A 74 0.21 -8.14 -3.40
N LEU A 75 0.63 -9.40 -3.47
CA LEU A 75 -0.30 -10.52 -3.55
C LEU A 75 -1.21 -10.59 -2.32
N THR A 76 -0.64 -10.41 -1.12
CA THR A 76 -1.43 -10.35 0.12
C THR A 76 -2.32 -9.10 0.15
N ASN A 77 -1.82 -7.96 -0.34
CA ASN A 77 -2.59 -6.72 -0.44
C ASN A 77 -3.86 -6.92 -1.30
N TYR A 78 -3.70 -7.49 -2.50
CA TYR A 78 -4.80 -7.78 -3.42
C TYR A 78 -5.79 -8.82 -2.91
N LYS A 79 -5.43 -9.65 -1.94
CA LYS A 79 -6.37 -10.57 -1.28
C LYS A 79 -7.16 -9.88 -0.17
N ILE A 80 -6.49 -9.11 0.67
CA ILE A 80 -7.09 -8.54 1.88
C ILE A 80 -7.94 -7.31 1.55
N TRP A 81 -7.36 -6.34 0.81
CA TRP A 81 -7.99 -5.03 0.66
C TRP A 81 -9.30 -5.03 -0.13
N PRO A 82 -9.49 -5.82 -1.20
CA PRO A 82 -10.79 -5.91 -1.86
C PRO A 82 -11.89 -6.46 -0.95
N ILE A 83 -11.59 -7.47 -0.12
CA ILE A 83 -12.54 -8.03 0.84
C ILE A 83 -12.88 -6.98 1.90
N VAL A 84 -11.87 -6.33 2.47
CA VAL A 84 -12.02 -5.26 3.46
C VAL A 84 -12.86 -4.13 2.88
N GLN A 85 -12.61 -3.70 1.65
CA GLN A 85 -13.40 -2.64 1.05
C GLN A 85 -14.81 -3.05 0.67
N LEU A 86 -15.02 -4.29 0.24
CA LEU A 86 -16.35 -4.80 -0.02
C LEU A 86 -17.19 -4.82 1.27
N VAL A 87 -16.62 -5.32 2.38
CA VAL A 87 -17.26 -5.33 3.70
C VAL A 87 -17.51 -3.91 4.20
N ASN A 88 -16.51 -3.04 4.08
CA ASN A 88 -16.57 -1.66 4.55
C ASN A 88 -17.62 -0.83 3.80
N LEU A 89 -17.80 -1.06 2.50
CA LEU A 89 -18.79 -0.35 1.69
C LEU A 89 -20.19 -0.95 1.79
N SER A 90 -20.32 -2.26 2.04
CA SER A 90 -21.61 -2.96 2.10
C SER A 90 -22.24 -3.00 3.49
N LEU A 91 -21.46 -3.30 4.54
CA LEU A 91 -21.97 -3.55 5.90
C LEU A 91 -21.73 -2.39 6.87
N VAL A 92 -20.69 -1.58 6.64
CA VAL A 92 -20.27 -0.56 7.62
C VAL A 92 -20.93 0.80 7.32
N PRO A 93 -21.67 1.38 8.30
CA PRO A 93 -22.23 2.73 8.18
C PRO A 93 -21.14 3.78 7.97
N LEU A 94 -21.44 4.85 7.23
CA LEU A 94 -20.47 5.85 6.78
C LEU A 94 -19.52 6.35 7.88
N HIS A 95 -20.03 6.58 9.09
CA HIS A 95 -19.26 7.09 10.24
C HIS A 95 -18.22 6.10 10.78
N PHE A 96 -18.46 4.78 10.68
CA PHE A 96 -17.55 3.76 11.20
C PHE A 96 -16.53 3.26 10.17
N ARG A 97 -16.70 3.63 8.89
CA ARG A 97 -15.83 3.14 7.81
C ARG A 97 -14.36 3.47 8.03
N LEU A 98 -14.08 4.67 8.53
CA LEU A 98 -12.72 5.08 8.84
C LEU A 98 -12.11 4.23 9.96
N VAL A 99 -12.89 3.95 11.02
CA VAL A 99 -12.42 3.15 12.17
C VAL A 99 -12.06 1.73 11.72
N VAL A 100 -12.94 1.08 10.93
CA VAL A 100 -12.68 -0.27 10.42
C VAL A 100 -11.43 -0.29 9.53
N LEU A 101 -11.28 0.67 8.63
CA LEU A 101 -10.10 0.76 7.76
C LEU A 101 -8.81 0.96 8.57
N GLN A 102 -8.83 1.81 9.59
CA GLN A 102 -7.65 2.07 10.42
C GLN A 102 -7.28 0.88 11.31
N THR A 103 -8.26 0.14 11.81
CA THR A 103 -8.02 -1.12 12.55
C THR A 103 -7.33 -2.14 11.65
N VAL A 104 -7.82 -2.36 10.43
CA VAL A 104 -7.17 -3.25 9.45
C VAL A 104 -5.77 -2.75 9.08
N ALA A 105 -5.60 -1.43 8.92
CA ALA A 105 -4.31 -0.83 8.60
C ALA A 105 -3.27 -1.07 9.71
N LEU A 106 -3.66 -1.11 10.99
CA LEU A 106 -2.76 -1.49 12.08
C LEU A 106 -2.23 -2.92 11.89
N PHE A 107 -3.11 -3.89 11.61
CA PHE A 107 -2.69 -5.26 11.32
C PHE A 107 -1.80 -5.35 10.07
N TRP A 108 -2.11 -4.57 9.04
CA TRP A 108 -1.29 -4.50 7.83
C TRP A 108 0.13 -4.00 8.11
N ASN A 109 0.28 -2.96 8.95
CA ASN A 109 1.59 -2.45 9.33
C ASN A 109 2.41 -3.48 10.13
N MET A 110 1.76 -4.25 11.01
CA MET A 110 2.41 -5.37 11.71
C MET A 110 2.90 -6.44 10.72
N TYR A 111 2.08 -6.81 9.73
CA TYR A 111 2.47 -7.76 8.69
C TYR A 111 3.65 -7.26 7.84
N ILE A 112 3.62 -6.01 7.39
CA ILE A 112 4.74 -5.42 6.64
C ILE A 112 6.02 -5.40 7.48
N SER A 113 5.93 -5.07 8.76
CA SER A 113 7.07 -5.10 9.67
C SER A 113 7.66 -6.52 9.77
N TYR A 114 6.82 -7.54 9.95
CA TYR A 114 7.24 -8.94 9.96
C TYR A 114 7.92 -9.38 8.65
N MET A 115 7.33 -9.00 7.51
CA MET A 115 7.89 -9.31 6.20
C MET A 115 9.24 -8.63 5.97
N ASN A 116 9.38 -7.38 6.42
CA ASN A 116 10.64 -6.65 6.31
C ASN A 116 11.74 -7.28 7.20
N SER A 117 11.40 -7.68 8.43
CA SER A 117 12.33 -8.41 9.31
C SER A 117 12.76 -9.75 8.71
N THR A 118 11.82 -10.50 8.12
CA THR A 118 12.14 -11.77 7.43
C THR A 118 13.05 -11.55 6.24
N ALA A 119 12.83 -10.49 5.46
CA ALA A 119 13.67 -10.14 4.32
C ALA A 119 15.10 -9.73 4.72
N ASN A 120 15.27 -9.11 5.89
CA ASN A 120 16.58 -8.80 6.46
C ASN A 120 17.38 -10.08 6.76
N HIS A 121 16.76 -11.07 7.40
CA HIS A 121 17.43 -12.32 7.76
C HIS A 121 17.87 -13.17 6.56
N VAL A 122 17.20 -13.04 5.41
CA VAL A 122 17.58 -13.74 4.17
C VAL A 122 18.84 -13.13 3.53
N GLN A 123 19.22 -11.89 3.86
CA GLN A 123 20.43 -11.25 3.34
C GLN A 123 21.69 -11.44 4.20
N GLU A 124 21.55 -11.89 5.46
CA GLU A 124 22.68 -12.23 6.34
C GLU A 124 23.28 -13.62 6.06
N LYS A 125 22.58 -14.47 5.29
CA LYS A 125 23.10 -15.75 4.78
C LYS A 125 23.70 -15.58 3.39
#